data_AF-A0A7L5C1H1-F1
#
_entry.id   AF-A0A7L5C1H1-F1
#
_cell.length_a   1.000
_cell.length_b   1.000
_cell.length_c   1.000
_cell.angle_alpha   90.00
_cell.angle_beta   90.00
_cell.angle_gamma   90.00
#
_symmetry.space_group_name_H-M   'P 1'
#
loop_
_entity.id
_entity.type
_entity.pdbx_description
1 polymer ?
#
loop_
_entity_poly.entity_id
_entity_poly.type
_entity_poly.pdbx_seq_one_letter_code
_entity_poly.pdbx_strand_id
1 'polypeptide(L)'
;MLDEMKWRYRLAEIRAMMTAERRLLKAGAIDEIVARDRRRQTLADQLSEMPAAIAESHEALIEEIRVEAARNQSLLKAYIRGAGDAAARMQALIEKRGEIGAYRRDGSRLAGAAPGPTRESRA
;
A
#
# COMPACT_ATOMS: atom_id res chain seq x y z
N MET A 1 -7.18 31.31 -22.22
CA MET A 1 -6.80 31.93 -20.92
C MET A 1 -7.57 31.35 -19.73
N LEU A 2 -8.91 31.43 -19.65
CA LEU A 2 -9.66 30.90 -18.50
C LEU A 2 -9.52 29.37 -18.32
N ASP A 3 -9.58 28.60 -19.41
CA ASP A 3 -9.39 27.15 -19.35
C ASP A 3 -7.97 26.75 -18.96
N GLU A 4 -6.97 27.47 -19.46
CA GLU A 4 -5.56 27.23 -19.14
C GLU A 4 -5.27 27.47 -17.65
N MET A 5 -5.82 28.53 -17.06
CA MET A 5 -5.75 28.77 -15.62
C MET A 5 -6.42 27.65 -14.81
N LYS A 6 -7.59 27.16 -15.26
CA LYS A 6 -8.30 26.06 -14.62
C LYS A 6 -7.48 24.76 -14.63
N TRP A 7 -6.83 24.44 -15.74
CA TRP A 7 -5.96 23.27 -15.86
C TRP A 7 -4.71 23.41 -15.01
N ARG A 8 -4.08 24.58 -15.00
CA ARG A 8 -2.95 24.86 -14.13
C ARG A 8 -3.30 24.71 -12.65
N TYR A 9 -4.48 25.17 -12.23
CA TYR A 9 -4.97 24.96 -10.87
C TYR A 9 -5.14 23.48 -10.54
N ARG A 10 -5.74 22.70 -11.44
CA ARG A 10 -5.91 21.24 -11.26
C ARG A 10 -4.58 20.50 -11.15
N LEU A 11 -3.60 20.86 -11.97
CA LEU A 11 -2.25 20.29 -11.90
C LEU A 11 -1.55 20.64 -10.58
N ALA A 12 -1.69 21.89 -10.12
CA ALA A 12 -1.17 22.28 -8.80
C ALA A 12 -1.87 21.51 -7.66
N GLU A 13 -3.18 21.31 -7.76
CA GLU A 13 -3.97 20.56 -6.78
C GLU A 13 -3.53 19.09 -6.69
N ILE A 14 -3.38 18.40 -7.82
CA ILE A 14 -2.94 17.00 -7.80
C ILE A 14 -1.49 16.88 -7.30
N ARG A 15 -0.60 17.81 -7.64
CA ARG A 15 0.78 17.83 -7.12
C ARG A 15 0.82 18.00 -5.60
N ALA A 16 0.03 18.93 -5.07
CA ALA A 16 -0.12 19.13 -3.63
C ALA A 16 -0.66 17.86 -2.96
N MET A 17 -1.62 17.20 -3.61
CA MET A 17 -2.18 15.94 -3.14
C MET A 17 -1.14 14.81 -3.09
N MET A 18 -0.34 14.61 -4.14
CA MET A 18 0.74 13.61 -4.14
C MET A 18 1.74 13.86 -3.02
N THR A 19 2.09 15.13 -2.79
CA THR A 19 3.02 15.52 -1.70
C THR A 19 2.41 15.21 -0.33
N ALA A 20 1.12 15.50 -0.14
CA ALA A 20 0.41 15.22 1.11
C ALA A 20 0.25 13.71 1.35
N GLU A 21 -0.09 12.94 0.31
CA GLU A 21 -0.18 11.48 0.37
C GLU A 21 1.16 10.86 0.78
N ARG A 22 2.28 11.35 0.23
CA ARG A 22 3.62 10.92 0.64
C ARG A 22 3.86 11.10 2.13
N ARG A 23 3.39 12.21 2.69
CA ARG A 23 3.52 12.50 4.13
C ARG A 23 2.72 11.49 4.95
N LEU A 24 1.49 11.20 4.52
CA LEU A 24 0.64 10.20 5.18
C LEU A 24 1.21 8.79 5.09
N LEU A 25 1.75 8.42 3.92
CA LEU A 25 2.46 7.15 3.73
C LEU A 25 3.63 7.05 4.70
N LYS A 26 4.47 8.07 4.81
CA LYS A 26 5.58 8.07 5.78
C LYS A 26 5.12 7.99 7.23
N ALA A 27 3.95 8.56 7.55
CA ALA A 27 3.37 8.52 8.89
C ALA A 27 2.58 7.22 9.19
N GLY A 28 2.36 6.36 8.19
CA GLY A 28 1.54 5.15 8.34
C GLY A 28 0.03 5.43 8.47
N ALA A 29 -0.43 6.62 8.12
CA ALA A 29 -1.83 7.04 8.22
C ALA A 29 -2.67 6.51 7.04
N ILE A 30 -2.79 5.19 6.93
CA ILE A 30 -3.45 4.52 5.79
C ILE A 30 -4.92 4.93 5.66
N ASP A 31 -5.65 5.08 6.77
CA ASP A 31 -7.07 5.48 6.75
C ASP A 31 -7.26 6.86 6.11
N GLU A 32 -6.35 7.80 6.35
CA GLU A 32 -6.40 9.12 5.72
C GLU A 32 -6.10 9.07 4.23
N ILE A 33 -5.25 8.14 3.79
CA ILE A 33 -4.98 7.92 2.36
C ILE A 33 -6.24 7.38 1.69
N VAL A 34 -6.89 6.38 2.29
CA VAL A 34 -8.14 5.79 1.78
C VAL A 34 -9.25 6.85 1.71
N ALA A 35 -9.38 7.70 2.74
CA ALA A 35 -10.37 8.78 2.74
C ALA A 35 -10.16 9.78 1.58
N ARG A 36 -8.94 9.94 1.08
CA ARG A 36 -8.59 10.86 -0.01
C ARG A 36 -8.63 10.22 -1.39
N ASP A 37 -8.70 8.89 -1.48
CA ASP A 37 -8.57 8.17 -2.75
C ASP A 37 -9.66 8.55 -3.77
N ARG A 38 -10.91 8.71 -3.32
CA ARG A 38 -12.00 9.16 -4.20
C ARG A 38 -11.70 10.50 -4.87
N ARG A 39 -11.20 11.47 -4.09
CA ARG A 39 -10.88 12.81 -4.61
C ARG A 39 -9.67 12.75 -5.56
N ARG A 40 -8.68 11.92 -5.24
CA ARG A 40 -7.53 11.65 -6.11
C ARG A 40 -7.98 11.08 -7.45
N GLN A 41 -8.87 10.10 -7.43
CA GLN A 41 -9.40 9.48 -8.65
C GLN A 41 -10.17 10.49 -9.49
N THR A 42 -11.06 11.28 -8.89
CA THR A 42 -11.79 12.34 -9.61
C THR A 42 -10.85 13.34 -10.28
N LEU A 43 -9.77 13.77 -9.62
CA LEU A 43 -8.80 14.67 -10.24
C LEU A 43 -8.01 13.99 -11.37
N ALA A 44 -7.64 12.72 -11.22
CA ALA A 44 -6.97 11.96 -12.27
C ALA A 44 -7.87 11.80 -13.51
N ASP A 45 -9.14 11.47 -13.31
CA ASP A 45 -10.12 11.36 -14.40
C ASP A 45 -10.27 12.70 -15.10
N GLN A 46 -10.41 13.80 -14.35
CA GLN A 46 -10.45 15.15 -14.93
C GLN A 46 -9.19 15.49 -15.70
N LEU A 47 -8.00 15.11 -15.24
CA LEU A 47 -6.74 15.36 -15.96
C LEU A 47 -6.58 14.50 -17.21
N SER A 48 -7.26 13.35 -17.29
CA SER A 48 -7.29 12.53 -18.51
C SER A 48 -8.05 13.21 -19.66
N GLU A 49 -8.99 14.11 -19.33
CA GLU A 49 -9.74 14.93 -20.28
C GLU A 49 -8.98 16.19 -20.73
N MET A 50 -7.74 16.37 -20.28
CA MET A 50 -6.94 17.57 -20.58
C MET A 50 -6.58 17.62 -22.07
N PRO A 51 -6.82 18.77 -22.76
CA PRO A 51 -6.41 18.95 -24.15
C PRO A 51 -4.90 18.83 -24.33
N ALA A 52 -4.45 18.20 -25.42
CA ALA A 52 -3.03 17.96 -25.72
C ALA A 52 -2.19 19.25 -25.72
N ALA A 53 -2.69 20.32 -26.34
CA ALA A 53 -2.00 21.63 -26.36
C ALA A 53 -1.74 22.20 -24.96
N ILE A 54 -2.63 21.92 -24.01
CA ILE A 54 -2.47 22.35 -22.62
C ILE A 54 -1.49 21.43 -21.89
N ALA A 55 -1.54 20.12 -22.17
CA ALA A 55 -0.58 19.16 -21.63
C ALA A 55 0.86 19.50 -22.05
N GLU A 56 1.08 19.84 -23.33
CA GLU A 56 2.38 20.27 -23.86
C GLU A 56 2.89 21.53 -23.16
N SER A 57 2.02 22.55 -22.98
CA SER A 57 2.40 23.78 -22.26
C SER A 57 2.76 23.57 -20.78
N HIS A 58 2.34 22.46 -20.18
CA HIS A 58 2.57 22.14 -18.76
C HIS A 58 3.33 20.83 -18.56
N GLU A 59 4.08 20.37 -19.56
CA GLU A 59 4.77 19.07 -19.56
C GLU A 59 5.68 18.88 -18.34
N ALA A 60 6.46 19.90 -17.99
CA ALA A 60 7.35 19.85 -16.83
C ALA A 60 6.59 19.58 -15.50
N LEU A 61 5.43 20.21 -15.33
CA LEU A 61 4.60 20.03 -14.13
C LEU A 61 3.96 18.63 -14.10
N ILE A 62 3.54 18.13 -15.26
CA ILE A 62 3.01 16.76 -15.41
C ILE A 62 4.10 15.74 -15.06
N GLU A 63 5.33 15.96 -15.51
CA GLU A 63 6.45 15.07 -15.20
C GLU A 63 6.80 15.07 -13.72
N GLU A 64 6.78 16.24 -13.05
CA GLU A 64 6.92 16.29 -11.59
C GLU A 64 5.83 15.47 -10.87
N ILE A 65 4.58 15.56 -11.31
CA ILE A 65 3.47 14.78 -10.75
C ILE A 65 3.72 13.27 -10.95
N ARG A 66 4.19 12.85 -12.11
CA ARG A 66 4.52 11.44 -12.40
C ARG A 66 5.63 10.91 -11.51
N VAL A 67 6.70 11.69 -11.33
CA VAL A 67 7.81 11.34 -10.44
C VAL A 67 7.33 11.19 -9.00
N GLU A 68 6.48 12.11 -8.53
CA GLU A 68 5.89 12.03 -7.19
C GLU A 68 4.96 10.81 -7.03
N ALA A 69 4.13 10.51 -8.04
CA ALA A 69 3.29 9.33 -8.05
C ALA A 69 4.11 8.02 -8.01
N ALA A 70 5.18 7.92 -8.79
CA ALA A 70 6.07 6.76 -8.80
C ALA A 70 6.76 6.54 -7.43
N ARG A 71 7.14 7.64 -6.75
CA ARG A 71 7.67 7.60 -5.39
C ARG A 71 6.62 7.08 -4.40
N ASN A 72 5.39 7.60 -4.45
CA ASN A 72 4.30 7.14 -3.59
C ASN A 72 3.97 5.67 -3.83
N GLN A 73 3.93 5.23 -5.09
CA GLN A 73 3.72 3.82 -5.44
C GLN A 73 4.82 2.91 -4.87
N SER A 74 6.06 3.35 -4.89
CA SER A 74 7.18 2.59 -4.31
C SER A 74 7.04 2.44 -2.80
N LEU A 75 6.61 3.50 -2.10
CA LEU A 75 6.30 3.45 -0.67
C LEU A 75 5.13 2.51 -0.37
N LEU A 76 4.05 2.56 -1.14
CA LEU A 76 2.91 1.66 -1.00
C LEU A 76 3.32 0.19 -1.18
N LYS A 77 4.15 -0.12 -2.18
CA LYS A 77 4.69 -1.48 -2.38
C LYS A 77 5.49 -1.95 -1.17
N ALA A 78 6.34 -1.08 -0.61
CA ALA A 78 7.10 -1.39 0.60
C ALA A 78 6.18 -1.65 1.81
N TYR A 79 5.12 -0.84 1.96
CA TYR A 79 4.10 -1.04 2.99
C TYR A 79 3.38 -2.39 2.87
N ILE A 80 2.92 -2.74 1.67
CA ILE A 80 2.21 -4.01 1.43
C ILE A 80 3.13 -5.19 1.76
N ARG A 81 4.40 -5.13 1.35
CA ARG A 81 5.39 -6.15 1.69
C ARG A 81 5.57 -6.27 3.21
N GLY A 82 5.78 -5.15 3.90
CA GLY A 82 5.96 -5.14 5.35
C GLY A 82 4.73 -5.67 6.11
N ALA A 83 3.52 -5.33 5.65
CA ALA A 83 2.28 -5.86 6.20
C ALA A 83 2.16 -7.38 6.02
N GLY A 84 2.56 -7.90 4.84
CA GLY A 84 2.62 -9.34 4.58
C GLY A 84 3.59 -10.07 5.51
N ASP A 85 4.80 -9.51 5.71
CA ASP A 85 5.79 -10.08 6.63
C ASP A 85 5.29 -10.07 8.08
N ALA A 86 4.58 -9.01 8.50
CA ALA A 86 3.99 -8.92 9.82
C ALA A 86 2.88 -9.97 10.02
N ALA A 87 2.01 -10.16 9.03
CA ALA A 87 0.97 -11.19 9.05
C ALA A 87 1.58 -12.60 9.16
N ALA A 88 2.65 -12.89 8.41
CA ALA A 88 3.36 -14.16 8.50
C ALA A 88 3.94 -14.42 9.91
N ARG A 89 4.50 -13.37 10.55
CA ARG A 89 4.99 -13.48 11.94
C ARG A 89 3.86 -13.73 12.94
N MET A 90 2.72 -13.05 12.76
CA MET A 90 1.54 -13.28 13.61
C MET A 90 1.04 -14.72 13.47
N GLN A 91 0.99 -15.26 12.25
CA GLN A 91 0.59 -16.64 12.00
C GLN A 91 1.55 -17.63 12.68
N ALA A 92 2.86 -17.43 12.55
CA ALA A 92 3.87 -18.26 13.23
C ALA A 92 3.75 -18.19 14.76
N LEU A 93 3.38 -17.04 15.34
CA LEU A 93 3.13 -16.91 16.78
C LEU A 93 1.86 -17.65 17.22
N ILE A 94 0.80 -17.64 16.41
CA ILE A 94 -0.43 -18.38 16.67
C ILE A 94 -0.15 -19.89 16.67
N GLU A 95 0.63 -20.38 15.70
CA GLU A 95 1.05 -21.78 15.61
C GLU A 95 1.87 -22.20 16.84
N LYS A 96 2.89 -21.40 17.20
CA LYS A 96 3.69 -21.64 18.42
C LYS A 96 2.86 -21.61 19.71
N ARG A 97 1.83 -20.75 19.79
CA ARG A 97 0.91 -20.74 20.93
C ARG A 97 0.11 -22.05 21.02
N GLY A 98 -0.32 -22.59 19.88
CA GLY A 98 -0.95 -23.91 19.80
C GLY A 98 -0.01 -25.02 20.28
N GLU A 99 1.26 -24.94 19.90
CA GLU A 99 2.29 -25.88 20.37
C GLU A 99 2.55 -25.76 21.87
N ILE A 100 2.66 -24.54 22.41
CA ILE A 100 2.83 -24.32 23.87
C ILE A 100 1.65 -24.90 24.65
N GLY A 101 0.43 -24.75 24.14
CA GLY A 101 -0.77 -25.38 24.71
C GLY A 101 -0.75 -26.91 24.69
N ALA A 102 0.13 -27.52 23.88
CA ALA A 102 0.36 -28.95 23.84
C ALA A 102 1.39 -29.45 24.87
N TYR A 103 1.95 -28.57 25.73
CA TYR A 103 2.81 -28.96 26.84
C TYR A 103 2.13 -28.67 28.19
N ARG A 104 2.34 -29.56 29.17
CA ARG A 104 1.94 -29.37 30.57
C ARG A 104 2.87 -28.36 31.25
N ARG A 105 2.47 -27.91 32.44
CA ARG A 105 3.25 -27.00 33.31
C ARG A 105 4.66 -27.53 33.66
N ASP A 106 4.87 -28.84 33.61
CA ASP A 106 6.15 -29.51 33.85
C ASP A 106 7.03 -29.63 32.58
N GLY A 107 6.56 -29.11 31.43
CA GLY A 107 7.27 -29.17 30.14
C GLY A 107 7.06 -30.48 29.37
N SER A 108 6.30 -31.45 29.90
CA SER A 108 5.97 -32.68 29.18
C SER A 108 4.87 -32.44 28.13
N ARG A 109 4.96 -33.07 26.95
CA ARG A 109 3.90 -32.99 25.93
C ARG A 109 2.63 -33.69 26.42
N LEU A 110 1.46 -33.12 26.13
CA LEU A 110 0.17 -33.80 26.25
C LEU A 110 0.14 -34.95 25.24
N ALA A 111 0.10 -36.19 25.74
CA ALA A 111 0.00 -37.39 24.92
C ALA A 111 -1.31 -37.32 24.10
N GLY A 112 -1.19 -37.09 22.79
CA GLY A 112 -2.32 -36.89 21.87
C GLY A 112 -1.99 -36.03 20.66
N ALA A 113 -0.95 -35.19 20.72
CA ALA A 113 -0.44 -34.46 19.55
C ALA A 113 0.40 -35.41 18.67
N ALA A 114 -0.26 -36.25 17.87
CA ALA A 114 0.40 -37.09 16.88
C ALA A 114 1.21 -36.21 15.90
N PRO A 115 2.44 -36.59 15.54
CA PRO A 115 3.15 -35.96 14.43
C PRO A 115 2.35 -36.23 13.15
N GLY A 116 2.04 -35.17 12.39
CA GLY A 116 1.32 -35.30 11.11
C GLY A 116 2.02 -36.31 10.19
N PRO A 117 1.25 -37.05 9.37
CA PRO A 117 1.78 -38.21 8.65
C PRO A 117 2.84 -37.78 7.65
N THR A 118 4.06 -38.29 7.87
CA THR A 118 5.13 -38.32 6.87
C THR A 118 4.57 -38.98 5.62
N ARG A 119 4.42 -38.21 4.54
CA ARG A 119 4.05 -38.73 3.23
C ARG A 119 5.25 -39.51 2.69
N GLU A 120 5.40 -40.75 3.12
CA GLU A 120 6.27 -41.72 2.47
C GLU A 120 5.68 -42.04 1.10
N SER A 121 6.24 -41.40 0.08
CA SER A 121 6.10 -41.78 -1.32
C SER A 121 6.68 -43.18 -1.52
N ARG A 122 5.80 -44.18 -1.63
CA ARG A 122 6.09 -45.48 -2.25
C ARG A 122 5.73 -45.43 -3.73
N ALA A 123 6.73 -45.59 -4.59
CA ALA A 123 6.78 -46.49 -5.75
C ALA A 123 8.03 -46.17 -6.57
#